data_AF-A0A9P1MDY1-F1
#
_entry.id   AF-A0A9P1MDY1-F1
#
_cell.length_a   1.000
_cell.length_b   1.000
_cell.length_c   1.000
_cell.angle_alpha   90.00
_cell.angle_beta   90.00
_cell.angle_gamma   90.00
#
_symmetry.space_group_name_H-M   'P 1'
#
loop_
_entity.id
_entity.type
_entity.pdbx_description
1 polymer ?
#
loop_
_entity_poly.entity_id
_entity_poly.type
_entity_poly.pdbx_seq_one_letter_code
_entity_poly.pdbx_strand_id
1 'polypeptide(L)'
;MASAHVNGHSNGTAPNGAPEAKKQILINAFDMSTIGHLSPGQWKNPADKSATKRKLQYWIDLAKLLERGGINALFLADTYGGYDTYQEAWTTASGELPNGRSLIPPL
;
A
#
# COMPACT_ATOMS: atom_id res chain seq x y z
N MET A 1 50.59 11.18 7.81
CA MET A 1 50.52 11.97 6.57
C MET A 1 49.54 11.29 5.62
N ALA A 2 48.57 12.07 5.13
CA ALA A 2 47.64 11.85 3.99
C ALA A 2 46.74 10.58 4.05
N SER A 3 45.40 10.63 4.12
CA SER A 3 44.41 11.25 3.18
C SER A 3 44.54 10.66 1.77
N ALA A 4 43.55 10.16 1.03
CA ALA A 4 42.09 10.19 1.11
C ALA A 4 41.47 9.09 0.21
N HIS A 5 40.26 8.65 0.57
CA HIS A 5 39.05 8.51 -0.26
C HIS A 5 39.14 8.02 -1.73
N VAL A 6 38.49 6.88 -2.02
CA VAL A 6 37.80 6.64 -3.30
C VAL A 6 36.46 5.95 -3.03
N ASN A 7 35.38 6.73 -2.91
CA ASN A 7 34.03 6.27 -3.26
C ASN A 7 33.79 6.71 -4.71
N GLY A 8 34.11 5.83 -5.65
CA GLY A 8 33.82 6.04 -7.06
C GLY A 8 32.32 5.92 -7.31
N HIS A 9 31.63 7.05 -7.46
CA HIS A 9 30.39 7.11 -8.22
C HIS A 9 30.78 7.00 -9.70
N SER A 10 30.66 5.81 -10.28
CA SER A 10 30.79 5.62 -11.72
C SER A 10 29.60 6.27 -12.42
N ASN A 11 29.73 7.56 -12.76
CA ASN A 11 28.92 8.15 -13.82
C ASN A 11 29.34 7.44 -15.11
N GLY A 12 28.48 6.55 -15.60
CA GLY A 12 28.67 5.88 -16.87
C GLY A 12 28.68 6.89 -18.01
N THR A 13 29.87 7.22 -18.51
CA THR A 13 30.01 7.89 -19.80
C THR A 13 29.49 6.94 -20.87
N ALA A 14 28.31 7.21 -21.42
CA ALA A 14 27.83 6.51 -22.61
C ALA A 14 28.86 6.69 -23.74
N PRO A 15 29.33 5.60 -24.38
CA PRO A 15 30.18 5.75 -25.55
C PRO A 15 29.31 6.30 -26.68
N ASN A 16 29.75 7.41 -27.26
CA ASN A 16 29.13 8.13 -28.39
C ASN A 16 27.99 9.07 -28.00
N GLY A 17 28.32 10.33 -27.66
CA GLY A 17 27.66 11.61 -28.03
C GLY A 17 26.12 11.78 -28.03
N ALA A 18 25.34 10.77 -27.69
CA ALA A 18 23.90 10.80 -27.61
C ALA A 18 23.53 11.42 -26.26
N PRO A 19 22.58 12.37 -26.23
CA PRO A 19 22.12 12.94 -24.97
C PRO A 19 21.58 11.83 -24.07
N GLU A 20 22.05 11.78 -22.82
CA GLU A 20 21.56 10.84 -21.82
C GLU A 20 20.05 11.02 -21.66
N ALA A 21 19.28 9.95 -21.90
CA ALA A 21 17.83 10.01 -21.81
C ALA A 21 17.41 10.44 -20.39
N LYS A 22 16.61 11.51 -20.29
CA LYS A 22 16.12 11.99 -19.00
C LYS A 22 15.29 10.91 -18.32
N LYS A 23 15.73 10.46 -17.13
CA LYS A 23 14.98 9.52 -16.29
C LYS A 23 13.61 10.10 -15.96
N GLN A 24 12.58 9.27 -16.11
CA GLN A 24 11.20 9.61 -15.78
C GLN A 24 10.87 9.17 -14.36
N ILE A 25 10.09 9.98 -13.64
CA ILE A 25 9.53 9.59 -12.35
C ILE A 25 8.22 8.85 -12.62
N LEU A 26 8.11 7.62 -12.13
CA LEU A 26 6.87 6.85 -12.19
C LEU A 26 6.03 7.14 -10.95
N ILE A 27 4.79 7.58 -11.16
CA ILE A 27 3.81 7.81 -10.09
C ILE A 27 2.77 6.71 -10.17
N ASN A 28 2.62 5.95 -9.08
CA ASN A 28 1.60 4.92 -8.93
C ASN A 28 0.58 5.36 -7.88
N ALA A 29 -0.69 5.06 -8.11
CA ALA A 29 -1.71 5.14 -7.07
C ALA A 29 -1.56 3.95 -6.12
N PHE A 30 -1.71 4.19 -4.82
CA PHE A 30 -1.57 3.14 -3.81
C PHE A 30 -2.88 2.96 -3.05
N ASP A 31 -3.48 1.78 -3.13
CA ASP A 31 -4.75 1.49 -2.48
C ASP A 31 -4.83 0.05 -1.96
N MET A 32 -5.88 -0.24 -1.19
CA MET A 32 -6.15 -1.54 -0.60
C MET A 32 -7.66 -1.78 -0.58
N SER A 33 -8.09 -3.04 -0.73
CA SER A 33 -9.50 -3.43 -0.66
C SER A 33 -10.05 -3.47 0.78
N THR A 34 -9.89 -2.36 1.50
CA THR A 34 -10.34 -2.13 2.87
C THR A 34 -11.00 -0.74 2.99
N ILE A 35 -11.82 -0.56 4.03
CA ILE A 35 -12.45 0.73 4.33
C ILE A 35 -11.43 1.77 4.79
N GLY A 36 -10.38 1.34 5.51
CA GLY A 36 -9.27 2.18 5.95
C GLY A 36 -7.93 1.57 5.53
N HIS A 37 -7.08 2.40 4.92
CA HIS A 37 -5.73 2.01 4.50
C HIS A 37 -4.67 2.73 5.36
N LEU A 38 -4.24 3.94 4.98
CA LEU A 38 -3.15 4.67 5.68
C LEU A 38 -3.64 5.80 6.59
N SER A 39 -4.90 6.21 6.47
CA SER A 39 -5.46 7.36 7.21
C SER A 39 -6.61 6.90 8.11
N PRO A 40 -6.32 6.53 9.38
CA PRO A 40 -7.34 6.10 10.32
C PRO A 40 -8.46 7.13 10.48
N GLY A 41 -9.71 6.68 10.41
CA GLY A 41 -10.89 7.54 10.61
C GLY A 41 -11.31 8.38 9.39
N GLN A 42 -10.51 8.47 8.33
CA GLN A 42 -10.84 9.27 7.14
C GLN A 42 -12.15 8.84 6.46
N TRP A 43 -12.48 7.54 6.56
CA TRP A 43 -13.73 6.95 6.07
C TRP A 43 -15.01 7.57 6.67
N LYS A 44 -14.90 8.33 7.78
CA LYS A 44 -16.04 9.05 8.37
C LYS A 44 -16.36 10.35 7.64
N ASN A 45 -15.45 10.86 6.80
CA ASN A 45 -15.71 12.05 6.00
C ASN A 45 -16.82 11.73 4.97
N PRO A 46 -17.90 12.54 4.88
CA PRO A 46 -18.98 12.28 3.93
C PRO A 46 -18.56 12.29 2.45
N ALA A 47 -17.43 12.91 2.12
CA ALA A 47 -16.87 12.89 0.76
C ALA A 47 -16.02 11.63 0.48
N ASP A 48 -15.66 10.86 1.51
CA ASP A 48 -14.88 9.64 1.36
C ASP A 48 -15.72 8.51 0.75
N LYS A 49 -15.13 7.77 -0.19
CA LYS A 49 -15.80 6.69 -0.91
C LYS A 49 -15.28 5.30 -0.54
N SER A 50 -14.35 5.18 0.40
CA SER A 50 -13.68 3.93 0.77
C SER A 50 -14.65 2.87 1.27
N ALA A 51 -15.76 3.26 1.91
CA ALA A 51 -16.85 2.35 2.31
C ALA A 51 -17.52 1.63 1.13
N THR A 52 -17.36 2.12 -0.10
CA THR A 52 -17.98 1.56 -1.32
C THR A 52 -17.07 0.61 -2.10
N LYS A 53 -15.83 0.39 -1.66
CA LYS A 53 -14.82 -0.46 -2.32
C LYS A 53 -15.24 -1.91 -2.58
N ARG A 54 -16.26 -2.41 -1.87
CA ARG A 54 -16.86 -3.73 -2.15
C ARG A 54 -17.62 -3.79 -3.48
N LYS A 55 -17.90 -2.65 -4.12
CA LYS A 55 -18.59 -2.57 -5.40
C LYS A 55 -17.57 -2.50 -6.52
N LEU A 56 -17.70 -3.35 -7.55
CA LEU A 56 -16.83 -3.32 -8.73
C LEU A 56 -16.79 -1.94 -9.41
N GLN A 57 -17.92 -1.23 -9.41
CA GLN A 57 -18.02 0.11 -9.98
C GLN A 57 -17.00 1.10 -9.39
N TYR A 58 -16.68 0.99 -8.09
CA TYR A 58 -15.66 1.83 -7.45
C TYR A 58 -14.31 1.69 -8.17
N TRP A 59 -13.88 0.45 -8.41
CA TRP A 59 -12.59 0.16 -9.03
C TRP A 59 -12.56 0.53 -10.51
N ILE A 60 -13.68 0.35 -11.21
CA ILE A 60 -13.83 0.80 -12.61
C ILE A 60 -13.66 2.32 -12.70
N ASP A 61 -14.35 3.06 -11.83
CA ASP A 61 -14.29 4.53 -11.85
C ASP A 61 -12.92 5.06 -11.41
N LEU A 62 -12.27 4.38 -10.44
CA LEU A 62 -10.91 4.67 -10.05
C LEU A 62 -9.94 4.44 -11.22
N ALA A 63 -10.00 3.29 -11.90
CA ALA A 63 -9.13 3.00 -13.04
C ALA A 63 -9.26 4.07 -14.14
N LYS A 64 -10.49 4.43 -14.52
CA LYS A 64 -10.75 5.51 -15.48
C LYS A 64 -10.18 6.86 -15.02
N LEU A 65 -10.25 7.16 -13.72
CA LEU A 65 -9.68 8.40 -13.17
C LEU A 65 -8.15 8.41 -13.26
N LEU A 66 -7.50 7.30 -12.90
CA LEU A 66 -6.05 7.14 -12.92
C LEU A 66 -5.49 7.21 -14.35
N GLU A 67 -6.16 6.57 -15.31
CA GLU A 67 -5.82 6.64 -16.74
C GLU A 67 -5.88 8.09 -17.25
N ARG A 68 -6.96 8.81 -16.95
CA ARG A 68 -7.07 10.25 -17.32
C ARG A 68 -6.00 11.12 -16.63
N GLY A 69 -5.54 10.71 -15.46
CA GLY A 69 -4.50 11.40 -14.69
C GLY A 69 -3.07 11.07 -15.11
N GLY A 70 -2.86 10.18 -16.08
CA GLY A 70 -1.52 9.74 -16.49
C GLY A 70 -0.75 8.99 -15.40
N ILE A 71 -1.47 8.35 -14.46
CA ILE A 71 -0.87 7.54 -13.41
C ILE A 71 -0.39 6.22 -14.03
N ASN A 72 0.84 5.82 -13.69
CA ASN A 72 1.51 4.69 -14.32
C ASN A 72 0.84 3.35 -13.97
N ALA A 73 0.51 3.13 -12.70
CA ALA A 73 -0.16 1.92 -12.24
C ALA A 73 -0.99 2.16 -10.96
N LEU A 74 -1.92 1.23 -10.71
CA LEU A 74 -2.55 1.05 -9.40
C LEU A 74 -1.84 -0.08 -8.67
N PHE A 75 -1.21 0.23 -7.54
CA PHE A 75 -0.62 -0.73 -6.63
C PHE A 75 -1.63 -1.10 -5.55
N LEU A 76 -1.96 -2.39 -5.44
CA LEU A 76 -2.92 -2.92 -4.46
C LEU A 76 -2.18 -3.65 -3.33
N ALA A 77 -2.29 -3.14 -2.11
CA ALA A 77 -1.86 -3.86 -0.91
C ALA A 77 -2.87 -4.93 -0.50
N ASP A 78 -2.40 -5.91 0.27
CA ASP A 78 -3.25 -6.90 0.94
C ASP A 78 -2.64 -7.38 2.27
N THR A 79 -3.50 -7.84 3.19
CA THR A 79 -3.13 -8.48 4.45
C THR A 79 -4.09 -9.62 4.75
N TYR A 80 -3.56 -10.76 5.18
CA TYR A 80 -4.38 -11.91 5.56
C TYR A 80 -5.04 -11.75 6.95
N GLY A 81 -4.35 -11.13 7.90
CA GLY A 81 -4.79 -10.99 9.29
C GLY A 81 -5.22 -9.56 9.66
N GLY A 82 -6.00 -9.43 10.72
CA GLY A 82 -6.33 -8.13 11.32
C GLY A 82 -5.20 -7.58 12.20
N TYR A 83 -5.19 -6.26 12.43
CA TYR A 83 -4.23 -5.60 13.32
C TYR A 83 -4.69 -5.64 14.79
N ASP A 84 -3.83 -6.11 15.70
CA ASP A 84 -4.24 -6.55 17.04
C ASP A 84 -3.30 -6.37 18.20
N THR A 85 -2.06 -6.00 17.90
CA THR A 85 -1.03 -5.77 18.90
C THR A 85 -1.48 -4.73 19.94
N TYR A 86 -2.27 -3.76 19.51
CA TYR A 86 -2.81 -2.74 20.40
C TYR A 86 -3.93 -3.31 21.27
N GLN A 87 -3.73 -3.28 22.59
CA GLN A 87 -4.67 -3.77 23.62
C GLN A 87 -5.00 -5.26 23.57
N GLU A 88 -4.14 -6.10 22.97
CA GLU A 88 -4.27 -7.58 22.99
C GLU A 88 -5.68 -8.06 22.58
N ALA A 89 -6.26 -7.41 21.58
CA ALA A 89 -7.66 -7.62 21.20
C ALA A 89 -7.94 -9.02 20.63
N TRP A 90 -6.91 -9.80 20.30
CA TRP A 90 -7.07 -11.15 19.74
C TRP A 90 -7.64 -12.15 20.70
N THR A 91 -7.39 -12.02 22.00
CA THR A 91 -7.94 -12.95 23.00
C THR A 91 -9.46 -12.91 23.04
N THR A 92 -10.10 -11.82 22.59
CA THR A 92 -11.57 -11.74 22.47
C THR A 92 -12.06 -12.18 21.08
N ALA A 93 -11.24 -12.08 20.03
CA ALA A 93 -11.63 -12.28 18.64
C ALA A 93 -11.32 -13.70 18.09
N SER A 94 -10.30 -14.39 18.62
CA SER A 94 -9.95 -15.78 18.24
C SER A 94 -10.95 -16.81 18.77
N GLY A 95 -11.89 -16.38 19.61
CA GLY A 95 -12.83 -17.26 20.28
C GLY A 95 -12.21 -18.12 21.38
N GLU A 96 -10.92 -17.95 21.70
CA GLU A 96 -10.30 -18.67 22.80
C GLU A 96 -10.56 -17.95 24.12
N LEU A 97 -11.43 -18.53 24.92
CA LEU A 97 -11.65 -18.10 26.29
C LEU A 97 -10.35 -18.25 27.10
N PRO A 98 -10.16 -17.50 28.21
CA PRO A 98 -8.95 -17.55 29.05
C PRO A 98 -8.56 -18.92 29.66
N ASN A 99 -9.28 -19.98 29.32
CA ASN A 99 -9.08 -21.37 29.73
C ASN A 99 -8.90 -22.35 28.55
N GLY A 100 -8.60 -21.85 27.34
CA GLY A 100 -8.30 -22.68 26.15
C GLY A 100 -9.54 -23.31 25.50
N ARG A 101 -10.74 -22.75 25.72
CA ARG A 101 -11.98 -23.21 25.08
C ARG A 101 -12.28 -22.35 23.84
N SER A 102 -12.40 -22.99 22.68
CA SER A 102 -12.83 -22.36 21.43
C SER A 102 -14.34 -22.09 21.44
N LEU A 103 -14.73 -20.87 21.06
CA LEU A 103 -16.11 -20.45 20.80
C LEU A 103 -16.61 -20.89 19.41
N ILE A 104 -15.73 -21.39 18.53
CA ILE A 104 -16.12 -21.93 17.23
C ILE A 104 -16.35 -23.43 17.40
N PRO A 105 -17.59 -23.95 17.22
CA PRO A 105 -17.84 -25.38 17.28
C PRO A 105 -17.11 -26.10 16.14
N PRO A 106 -16.60 -27.33 16.35
CA PRO A 106 -16.03 -28.13 15.28
C PRO A 106 -17.09 -28.45 14.21
N LEU A 107 -16.65 -28.53 12.96
CA LEU A 107 -17.48 -28.95 11.82
C LEU A 107 -18.01 -30.38 11.98
#